data_AF-A0A2I1YDT6-F1
#
_entry.id   AF-A0A2I1YDT6-F1
#
_cell.length_a   1.000
_cell.length_b   1.000
_cell.length_c   1.000
_cell.angle_alpha   90.00
_cell.angle_beta   90.00
_cell.angle_gamma   90.00
#
_symmetry.space_group_name_H-M   'P 1'
#
loop_
_entity.id
_entity.type
_entity.pdbx_description
1 polymer ?
#
loop_
_entity_poly.entity_id
_entity_poly.type
_entity_poly.pdbx_seq_one_letter_code
_entity_poly.pdbx_strand_id
1 'polypeptide(L)'
;MTKLYGSVEAGGTKFVCAVGDENFQVVEKVQFPTTTPYETIDKTVAFFKRFEADLAGIAIGSFGPIDIDENSETYGYITTTPKPHWANVDLVGLISKHFKVPMYFTTDVNSSAYG
;
A
#
# COMPACT_ATOMS: atom_id res chain seq x y z
N MET A 1 -11.24 0.05 21.50
CA MET A 1 -10.76 -0.53 20.24
C MET A 1 -9.32 -0.08 20.08
N THR A 2 -8.39 -1.00 19.95
CA THR A 2 -6.96 -0.69 19.75
C THR A 2 -6.82 -0.13 18.34
N LYS A 3 -6.10 0.99 18.18
CA LYS A 3 -5.87 1.54 16.84
C LYS A 3 -4.85 0.68 16.11
N LEU A 4 -5.20 0.27 14.90
CA LEU A 4 -4.33 -0.50 14.03
C LEU A 4 -3.88 0.33 12.82
N TYR A 5 -2.63 0.18 12.40
CA TYR A 5 -2.05 0.85 11.24
C TYR A 5 -1.64 -0.18 10.19
N GLY A 6 -2.12 0.01 8.96
CA GLY A 6 -1.76 -0.83 7.82
C GLY A 6 -0.48 -0.34 7.15
N SER A 7 0.36 -1.28 6.72
CA SER A 7 1.54 -1.03 5.90
C SER A 7 1.52 -1.92 4.68
N VAL A 8 1.80 -1.34 3.51
CA VAL A 8 2.02 -2.03 2.24
C VAL A 8 3.42 -1.71 1.74
N GLU A 9 4.27 -2.72 1.67
CA GLU A 9 5.52 -2.67 0.91
C GLU A 9 5.24 -3.29 -0.46
N ALA A 10 5.00 -2.43 -1.44
CA ALA A 10 4.76 -2.79 -2.82
C ALA A 10 6.10 -2.98 -3.54
N GLY A 11 6.58 -4.22 -3.58
CA GLY A 11 7.79 -4.60 -4.29
C GLY A 11 7.51 -5.09 -5.71
N GLY A 12 8.53 -5.04 -6.57
CA GLY A 12 8.41 -5.50 -7.96
C GLY A 12 8.27 -7.03 -8.11
N THR A 13 8.49 -7.81 -7.06
CA THR A 13 8.38 -9.28 -7.08
C THR A 13 7.36 -9.82 -6.08
N LYS A 14 7.16 -9.12 -4.95
CA LYS A 14 6.18 -9.46 -3.94
C LYS A 14 5.60 -8.20 -3.32
N PHE A 15 4.36 -8.28 -2.88
CA PHE A 15 3.79 -7.33 -1.93
C PHE A 15 3.89 -7.93 -0.53
N VAL A 16 4.25 -7.10 0.44
CA VAL A 16 4.17 -7.43 1.86
C VAL A 16 3.15 -6.49 2.48
N CYS A 17 2.13 -7.05 3.13
CA CYS A 17 1.16 -6.27 3.89
C CYS A 17 1.30 -6.61 5.36
N ALA A 18 1.26 -5.62 6.23
CA ALA A 18 1.30 -5.81 7.67
C ALA A 18 0.30 -4.90 8.37
N VAL A 19 -0.15 -5.32 9.56
CA VAL A 19 -0.89 -4.50 10.50
C VAL A 19 -0.10 -4.43 11.79
N GLY A 20 0.11 -3.21 12.30
CA GLY A 20 0.75 -2.96 13.58
C GLY A 20 -0.16 -2.20 14.54
N ASP A 21 0.08 -2.34 15.83
CA ASP A 21 -0.60 -1.55 16.86
C ASP A 21 0.11 -0.21 17.13
N GLU A 22 -0.45 0.57 18.04
CA GLU A 22 0.09 1.87 18.48
C GLU A 22 1.44 1.79 19.23
N ASN A 23 1.88 0.59 19.61
CA ASN A 23 3.18 0.32 20.21
C ASN A 23 4.19 -0.23 19.19
N PHE A 24 3.90 -0.09 17.89
CA PHE A 24 4.69 -0.59 16.77
C PHE A 24 4.89 -2.12 16.78
N GLN A 25 4.02 -2.87 17.46
CA GLN A 25 4.06 -4.32 17.43
C GLN A 25 3.32 -4.83 16.20
N VAL A 26 3.97 -5.69 15.41
CA VAL A 26 3.33 -6.33 14.26
C VAL A 26 2.30 -7.34 14.77
N VAL A 27 1.03 -7.07 14.50
CA VAL A 27 -0.11 -7.94 14.83
C VAL A 27 -0.22 -9.06 13.81
N GLU A 28 -0.18 -8.72 12.52
CA GLU A 28 -0.21 -9.70 11.45
C GLU A 28 0.55 -9.21 10.22
N LYS A 29 1.10 -10.16 9.45
CA LYS A 29 1.77 -9.91 8.19
C LYS A 29 1.47 -11.02 7.19
N VAL A 30 1.30 -10.63 5.93
CA VAL A 30 1.19 -11.53 4.78
C VAL A 30 2.14 -11.09 3.68
N GLN A 31 2.57 -12.04 2.84
CA GLN A 31 3.25 -11.73 1.59
C GLN A 31 2.68 -12.56 0.45
N PHE A 32 2.65 -12.00 -0.75
CA PHE A 32 2.24 -12.70 -1.97
C PHE A 32 2.97 -12.14 -3.19
N PRO A 33 3.13 -12.94 -4.26
CA PRO A 33 3.78 -12.48 -5.49
C PRO A 33 3.07 -11.28 -6.12
N THR A 34 3.85 -10.36 -6.67
CA THR A 34 3.33 -9.27 -7.52
C THR A 34 2.97 -9.84 -8.88
N THR A 35 1.68 -9.85 -9.22
CA THR A 35 1.17 -10.37 -10.50
C THR A 35 0.62 -9.21 -11.35
N THR A 36 -0.67 -9.24 -11.69
CA THR A 36 -1.36 -8.09 -12.29
C THR A 36 -1.76 -7.09 -11.20
N PRO A 37 -1.90 -5.79 -11.53
CA PRO A 37 -2.32 -4.78 -10.56
C PRO A 37 -3.59 -5.15 -9.80
N TYR A 38 -4.67 -5.49 -10.52
CA TYR A 38 -5.96 -5.81 -9.90
C TYR A 38 -5.88 -7.03 -8.98
N GLU A 39 -5.27 -8.14 -9.42
CA GLU A 39 -5.15 -9.34 -8.58
C GLU A 39 -4.30 -9.08 -7.32
N THR A 40 -3.24 -8.30 -7.46
CA THR A 40 -2.34 -7.96 -6.34
C THR A 40 -3.05 -7.04 -5.35
N ILE A 41 -3.76 -6.02 -5.86
CA ILE A 41 -4.53 -5.07 -5.07
C ILE A 41 -5.71 -5.75 -4.37
N ASP A 42 -6.41 -6.67 -5.04
CA ASP A 42 -7.51 -7.44 -4.43
C ASP A 42 -7.03 -8.25 -3.22
N LYS A 43 -5.83 -8.85 -3.29
CA LYS A 43 -5.21 -9.54 -2.15
C LYS A 43 -4.85 -8.57 -1.02
N THR A 44 -4.32 -7.39 -1.35
CA THR A 44 -4.05 -6.32 -0.38
C THR A 44 -5.33 -5.89 0.34
N VAL A 45 -6.40 -5.63 -0.42
CA VAL A 45 -7.71 -5.24 0.12
C VAL A 45 -8.28 -6.36 0.99
N ALA A 46 -8.27 -7.61 0.52
CA ALA A 46 -8.77 -8.76 1.26
C ALA A 46 -8.06 -8.95 2.61
N PHE A 47 -6.74 -8.69 2.66
CA PHE A 47 -5.99 -8.72 3.91
C PHE A 47 -6.47 -7.64 4.88
N PHE A 48 -6.52 -6.37 4.47
CA PHE A 48 -6.90 -5.27 5.38
C PHE A 48 -8.39 -5.27 5.76
N LYS A 49 -9.28 -5.84 4.94
CA LYS A 49 -10.70 -5.97 5.27
C LYS A 49 -10.96 -6.75 6.57
N ARG A 50 -10.04 -7.63 6.97
CA ARG A 50 -10.12 -8.37 8.24
C ARG A 50 -9.93 -7.47 9.47
N PHE A 51 -9.36 -6.27 9.28
CA PHE A 51 -9.02 -5.32 10.34
C PHE A 51 -9.75 -3.99 10.20
N GLU A 52 -10.71 -3.88 9.26
CA GLU A 52 -11.33 -2.61 8.86
C GLU A 52 -11.95 -1.82 10.03
N ALA A 53 -12.51 -2.51 11.04
CA ALA A 53 -13.15 -1.88 12.19
C ALA A 53 -12.17 -1.09 13.08
N ASP A 54 -10.91 -1.51 13.13
CA ASP A 54 -9.88 -0.98 14.02
C ASP A 54 -8.79 -0.19 13.27
N LEU A 55 -8.82 -0.19 11.93
CA LEU A 55 -7.84 0.44 11.07
C LEU A 55 -7.95 1.98 11.16
N ALA A 56 -6.85 2.63 11.50
CA ALA A 56 -6.75 4.08 11.65
C ALA A 56 -6.11 4.78 10.43
N GLY A 57 -5.35 4.03 9.60
CA GLY A 57 -4.70 4.53 8.40
C GLY A 57 -3.89 3.43 7.71
N ILE A 58 -3.53 3.67 6.44
CA ILE A 58 -2.67 2.77 5.65
C ILE A 58 -1.51 3.57 5.06
N ALA A 59 -0.28 3.10 5.22
CA ALA A 59 0.88 3.62 4.51
C ALA A 59 1.29 2.66 3.39
N ILE A 60 1.67 3.20 2.24
CA ILE A 60 2.10 2.45 1.06
C ILE A 60 3.49 2.94 0.66
N GLY A 61 4.49 2.06 0.74
CA GLY A 61 5.81 2.24 0.17
C GLY A 61 5.91 1.44 -1.13
N SER A 62 6.06 2.09 -2.29
CA SER A 62 6.04 1.41 -3.59
C SER A 62 7.35 1.51 -4.35
N PHE A 63 7.65 0.47 -5.12
CA PHE A 63 8.59 0.56 -6.23
C PHE A 63 8.12 1.65 -7.20
N GLY A 64 9.07 2.34 -7.83
CA GLY A 64 8.77 3.44 -8.73
C GLY A 64 9.35 3.31 -10.14
N PRO A 65 9.42 4.44 -10.88
CA PRO A 65 8.96 5.77 -10.46
C PRO A 65 7.47 5.85 -10.09
N ILE A 66 7.15 6.65 -9.06
CA ILE A 66 5.80 6.91 -8.57
C ILE A 66 5.55 8.41 -8.47
N ASP A 67 4.29 8.80 -8.48
CA ASP A 67 3.87 10.18 -8.25
C ASP A 67 3.45 10.39 -6.80
N ILE A 68 4.26 11.15 -6.06
CA ILE A 68 4.07 11.48 -4.65
C ILE A 68 3.70 12.95 -4.43
N ASP A 69 3.56 13.75 -5.50
CA ASP A 69 3.13 15.14 -5.36
C ASP A 69 1.62 15.17 -5.11
N GLU A 70 1.21 15.53 -3.90
CA GLU A 70 -0.20 15.60 -3.49
C GLU A 70 -1.03 16.59 -4.32
N ASN A 71 -0.39 17.51 -5.06
CA ASN A 71 -1.07 18.45 -5.96
C ASN A 71 -1.21 17.92 -7.39
N SER A 72 -0.62 16.76 -7.70
CA SER A 72 -0.69 16.15 -9.02
C SER A 72 -2.04 15.46 -9.25
N GLU A 73 -2.55 15.57 -10.48
CA GLU A 73 -3.74 14.81 -10.90
C GLU A 73 -3.51 13.28 -10.87
N THR A 74 -2.24 12.85 -10.87
CA THR A 74 -1.84 11.45 -10.81
C THR A 74 -1.16 11.06 -9.49
N TYR A 75 -1.36 11.83 -8.42
CA TYR A 75 -0.90 11.41 -7.09
C TYR A 75 -1.34 9.96 -6.78
N GLY A 76 -0.40 9.14 -6.30
CA GLY A 76 -0.68 7.74 -5.98
C GLY A 76 -0.43 6.76 -7.12
N TYR A 77 0.02 7.25 -8.28
CA TYR A 77 0.27 6.41 -9.45
C TYR A 77 1.67 5.81 -9.43
N ILE A 78 1.80 4.58 -9.92
CA ILE A 78 3.05 4.07 -10.49
C ILE A 78 3.09 4.55 -11.94
N THR A 79 4.05 5.40 -12.29
CA THR A 79 4.04 6.12 -13.57
C THR A 79 4.69 5.29 -14.67
N THR A 80 5.95 4.92 -14.50
CA THR A 80 6.71 4.14 -15.47
C THR A 80 7.38 2.95 -14.80
N THR A 81 7.42 1.80 -15.48
CA THR A 81 8.09 0.61 -14.95
C THR A 81 8.26 -0.44 -16.05
N PRO A 82 9.34 -1.25 -16.03
CA PRO A 82 9.46 -2.41 -16.91
C PRO A 82 8.52 -3.56 -16.49
N LYS A 83 7.79 -3.44 -15.36
CA LYS A 83 6.85 -4.46 -14.90
C LYS A 83 5.59 -4.47 -15.77
N PRO A 84 5.25 -5.61 -16.40
CA PRO A 84 4.06 -5.69 -17.25
C PRO A 84 2.81 -5.21 -16.53
N HIS A 85 2.01 -4.38 -17.19
CA HIS A 85 0.72 -3.85 -16.70
C HIS A 85 0.78 -2.86 -15.53
N TRP A 86 1.95 -2.60 -14.93
CA TRP A 86 2.07 -1.71 -13.78
C TRP A 86 2.36 -0.25 -14.11
N ALA A 87 2.61 0.08 -15.38
CA ALA A 87 2.74 1.48 -15.81
C ALA A 87 1.37 2.17 -15.79
N ASN A 88 1.34 3.42 -15.31
CA ASN A 88 0.15 4.26 -15.13
C ASN A 88 -0.96 3.60 -14.29
N VAL A 89 -0.58 2.91 -13.21
CA VAL A 89 -1.54 2.30 -12.27
C VAL A 89 -1.80 3.24 -11.11
N ASP A 90 -3.07 3.62 -10.93
CA ASP A 90 -3.59 4.34 -9.76
C ASP A 90 -3.63 3.45 -8.51
N LEU A 91 -2.47 3.19 -7.89
CA LEU A 91 -2.36 2.26 -6.78
C LEU A 91 -3.14 2.74 -5.56
N VAL A 92 -2.96 4.01 -5.17
CA VAL A 92 -3.64 4.59 -4.01
C VAL A 92 -5.14 4.71 -4.26
N GLY A 93 -5.56 5.18 -5.44
CA GLY A 93 -6.98 5.32 -5.78
C GLY A 93 -7.69 3.98 -5.85
N LEU A 94 -7.04 2.91 -6.32
CA LEU A 94 -7.63 1.57 -6.32
C LEU A 94 -7.82 1.00 -4.92
N ILE A 95 -6.84 1.17 -4.01
CA ILE A 95 -6.95 0.67 -2.63
C ILE A 95 -7.94 1.52 -1.82
N SER A 96 -7.89 2.85 -1.95
CA SER A 96 -8.73 3.80 -1.18
C SER A 96 -10.22 3.66 -1.43
N LYS A 97 -10.64 3.15 -2.60
CA LYS A 97 -12.06 2.82 -2.87
C LYS A 97 -12.66 1.85 -1.84
N HIS A 98 -11.83 1.06 -1.16
CA HIS A 98 -12.28 0.03 -0.23
C HIS A 98 -12.23 0.44 1.25
N PHE A 99 -11.61 1.57 1.59
CA PHE A 99 -11.38 1.96 2.99
C PHE A 99 -11.66 3.45 3.22
N LYS A 100 -12.24 3.78 4.38
CA LYS A 100 -12.55 5.16 4.78
C LYS A 100 -11.53 5.69 5.80
N VAL A 101 -10.25 5.44 5.55
CA VAL A 101 -9.14 5.84 6.43
C VAL A 101 -8.10 6.61 5.61
N PRO A 102 -7.33 7.53 6.24
CA PRO A 102 -6.24 8.22 5.57
C PRO A 102 -5.23 7.24 4.95
N MET A 103 -4.69 7.60 3.79
CA MET A 103 -3.61 6.86 3.14
C MET A 103 -2.42 7.76 2.89
N TYR A 104 -1.24 7.27 3.24
CA TYR A 104 0.03 7.92 2.95
C TYR A 104 0.80 7.11 1.90
N PHE A 105 1.41 7.79 0.92
CA PHE A 105 2.09 7.16 -0.19
C PHE A 105 3.51 7.71 -0.34
N THR A 106 4.47 6.80 -0.49
CA THR A 106 5.88 7.16 -0.70
C THR A 106 6.61 6.02 -1.41
N THR A 107 7.89 6.21 -1.72
CA THR A 107 8.70 5.16 -2.31
C THR A 107 9.05 4.10 -1.27
N ASP A 108 9.31 2.86 -1.71
CA ASP A 108 9.83 1.80 -0.86
C ASP A 108 11.12 2.20 -0.13
N VAL A 109 12.03 2.91 -0.81
CA VAL A 109 13.28 3.42 -0.21
C VAL A 109 13.03 4.55 0.80
N ASN A 110 12.06 5.45 0.58
CA ASN A 110 11.68 6.44 1.59
C ASN A 110 11.04 5.78 2.81
N SER A 111 10.14 4.81 2.59
CA SER A 111 9.53 4.04 3.67
C SER A 111 10.60 3.33 4.52
N SER A 112 11.63 2.79 3.87
CA SER A 112 12.76 2.14 4.54
C SER A 112 13.62 3.14 5.33
N ALA A 113 13.65 4.42 4.96
CA ALA A 113 14.38 5.46 5.67
C ALA A 113 13.62 6.04 6.87
N TYR A 114 12.28 5.90 6.91
CA TYR A 114 11.45 6.38 8.02
C TYR A 114 11.42 5.43 9.23
N GLY A 115 11.54 4.13 8.98
CA GLY A 115 11.56 3.07 10.01
C GLY A 115 12.97 2.80 10.55
#